data_AF-A0A9D4XP45-F1
#
_entry.id   AF-A0A9D4XP45-F1
#
_cell.length_a   1.000
_cell.length_b   1.000
_cell.length_c   1.000
_cell.angle_alpha   90.00
_cell.angle_beta   90.00
_cell.angle_gamma   90.00
#
_symmetry.space_group_name_H-M   'P 1'
#
loop_
_entity.id
_entity.type
_entity.pdbx_description
1 polymer ?
#
loop_
_entity_poly.entity_id
_entity_poly.type
_entity_poly.pdbx_seq_one_letter_code
_entity_poly.pdbx_strand_id
1 'polypeptide(L)'
;MREPVRPRSSEKMTGGLLRQCAGQTIDYGRRNTKKYSFRCPDLKELRKLASFVLDPLDFKQRHGKLLSILSADVVEGLLNVLVQFYDPLYRCFTFPDYQLVPMLEEYAHLLGIPVSNKVPFSGLEEIPRSHIIVEALHLKKYEIQAHWEATAFSQAGSVDAFEAIFVFLIYGLALFANIDGFVDVNAIRIFLIGNHVPTLLGDMYFSLLLRNSKGGGTIVCCIPILYKWFISHLPQTPAFVENK
;
A
#
# COMPACT_ATOMS: atom_id res chain seq x y z
N MET A 1 -34.11 -80.49 45.66
CA MET A 1 -33.23 -80.23 44.50
C MET A 1 -33.88 -79.15 43.63
N ARG A 2 -33.20 -77.99 43.54
CA ARG A 2 -33.32 -76.83 42.61
C ARG A 2 -34.71 -76.24 42.29
N GLU A 3 -34.98 -75.06 42.86
CA GLU A 3 -35.91 -74.05 42.31
C GLU A 3 -35.26 -73.27 41.15
N PRO A 4 -36.05 -72.79 40.16
CA PRO A 4 -35.67 -71.71 39.25
C PRO A 4 -36.37 -70.38 39.58
N VAL A 5 -35.58 -69.30 39.49
CA VAL A 5 -35.84 -67.90 39.88
C VAL A 5 -36.75 -67.16 38.87
N ARG A 6 -37.69 -66.35 39.38
CA ARG A 6 -38.60 -65.48 38.59
C ARG A 6 -37.89 -64.25 37.97
N PRO A 7 -38.20 -63.82 36.75
CA PRO A 7 -37.66 -62.58 36.16
C PRO A 7 -38.36 -61.32 36.69
N ARG A 8 -37.57 -60.25 36.88
CA ARG A 8 -37.97 -58.92 37.38
C ARG A 8 -38.64 -58.06 36.31
N SER A 9 -39.57 -57.22 36.79
CA SER A 9 -40.40 -56.23 36.11
C SER A 9 -39.64 -55.07 35.46
N SER A 10 -40.26 -54.54 34.40
CA SER A 10 -39.87 -53.40 33.56
C SER A 10 -39.81 -52.05 34.29
N GLU A 11 -38.71 -51.32 34.16
CA GLU A 11 -38.61 -49.87 34.43
C GLU A 11 -38.61 -49.09 33.11
N LYS A 12 -39.54 -48.13 33.00
CA LYS A 12 -39.60 -47.15 31.92
C LYS A 12 -38.61 -46.01 32.23
N MET A 13 -37.56 -45.86 31.42
CA MET A 13 -36.67 -44.70 31.45
C MET A 13 -37.16 -43.63 30.47
N THR A 14 -37.45 -42.46 31.02
CA THR A 14 -37.86 -41.21 30.36
C THR A 14 -36.79 -40.68 29.42
N GLY A 15 -37.23 -40.20 28.24
CA GLY A 15 -36.42 -39.67 27.15
C GLY A 15 -35.49 -38.53 27.57
N GLY A 16 -34.23 -38.66 27.15
CA GLY A 16 -33.16 -37.75 27.45
C GLY A 16 -33.02 -36.55 26.50
N LEU A 17 -32.23 -35.61 26.99
CA LEU A 17 -31.36 -34.68 26.27
C LEU A 17 -31.96 -33.89 25.09
N LEU A 18 -32.67 -32.81 25.41
CA LEU A 18 -32.59 -31.59 24.61
C LEU A 18 -31.38 -30.77 25.12
N ARG A 19 -30.21 -30.99 24.50
CA ARG A 19 -29.02 -30.16 24.74
C ARG A 19 -29.24 -28.77 24.15
N GLN A 20 -29.07 -27.76 25.00
CA GLN A 20 -28.85 -26.37 24.66
C GLN A 20 -27.73 -26.23 23.61
N CYS A 21 -28.04 -25.65 22.45
CA CYS A 21 -27.08 -24.91 21.65
C CYS A 21 -27.35 -23.42 21.86
N ALA A 22 -27.04 -22.92 23.06
CA ALA A 22 -26.88 -21.48 23.26
C ALA A 22 -25.54 -21.10 22.62
N GLY A 23 -25.57 -20.27 21.58
CA GLY A 23 -24.38 -19.77 20.91
C GLY A 23 -23.42 -19.16 21.93
N GLN A 24 -22.20 -19.69 21.99
CA GLN A 24 -21.12 -19.02 22.68
C GLN A 24 -20.81 -17.76 21.88
N THR A 25 -21.25 -16.61 22.37
CA THR A 25 -20.71 -15.32 21.94
C THR A 25 -19.23 -15.35 22.31
N ILE A 26 -18.35 -15.50 21.33
CA ILE A 26 -16.91 -15.36 21.54
C ILE A 26 -16.70 -13.92 22.01
N ASP A 27 -16.33 -13.77 23.29
CA ASP A 27 -15.88 -12.48 23.82
C ASP A 27 -14.52 -12.17 23.21
N TYR A 28 -14.51 -11.32 22.18
CA TYR A 28 -13.28 -10.90 21.50
C TYR A 28 -12.41 -9.96 22.34
N GLY A 29 -12.84 -9.58 23.56
CA GLY A 29 -12.18 -8.59 24.37
C GLY A 29 -12.15 -7.21 23.72
N ARG A 30 -12.01 -6.15 24.53
CA ARG A 30 -11.80 -4.81 23.97
C ARG A 30 -10.36 -4.75 23.45
N ARG A 31 -10.17 -4.83 22.13
CA ARG A 31 -8.82 -4.65 21.54
C ARG A 31 -8.34 -3.24 21.87
N ASN A 32 -7.17 -3.16 22.51
CA ASN A 32 -6.47 -1.88 22.66
C ASN A 32 -6.01 -1.42 21.28
N THR A 33 -6.65 -0.37 20.77
CA THR A 33 -6.30 0.21 19.46
C THR A 33 -4.99 0.97 19.59
N LYS A 34 -4.06 0.71 18.65
CA LYS A 34 -2.81 1.47 18.53
C LYS A 34 -3.09 2.77 17.78
N LYS A 35 -2.41 3.85 18.15
CA LYS A 35 -2.54 5.15 17.47
C LYS A 35 -1.54 5.21 16.32
N TYR A 36 -2.04 5.21 15.09
CA TYR A 36 -1.24 5.43 13.89
C TYR A 36 -1.57 6.78 13.26
N SER A 37 -0.65 7.25 12.43
CA SER A 37 -0.84 8.36 11.50
C SER A 37 -0.08 8.03 10.22
N PHE A 38 -0.30 8.79 9.15
CA PHE A 38 0.27 8.51 7.85
C PHE A 38 0.99 9.73 7.29
N ARG A 39 2.16 9.54 6.68
CA ARG A 39 2.81 10.61 5.91
C ARG A 39 2.07 10.77 4.59
N CYS A 40 1.37 11.89 4.44
CA CYS A 40 0.69 12.28 3.21
C CYS A 40 1.35 13.56 2.66
N PRO A 41 2.27 13.46 1.68
CA PRO A 41 2.90 14.63 1.08
C PRO A 41 1.85 15.52 0.37
N ASP A 42 2.06 16.84 0.37
CA ASP A 42 1.21 17.74 -0.41
C ASP A 42 1.52 17.58 -1.91
N LEU A 43 0.57 16.98 -2.64
CA LEU A 43 0.69 16.72 -4.07
C LEU A 43 0.02 17.79 -4.95
N LYS A 44 -0.42 18.93 -4.40
CA LYS A 44 -1.13 19.97 -5.17
C LYS A 44 -0.34 20.42 -6.40
N GLU A 45 0.95 20.72 -6.25
CA GLU A 45 1.76 21.15 -7.38
C GLU A 45 1.89 20.03 -8.43
N LEU A 46 2.20 18.78 -8.02
CA LEU A 46 2.24 17.66 -8.96
C LEU A 46 0.91 17.44 -9.70
N ARG A 47 -0.23 17.66 -9.03
CA ARG A 47 -1.55 17.57 -9.67
C ARG A 47 -1.78 18.69 -10.68
N LYS A 48 -1.29 19.90 -10.45
CA LYS A 48 -1.31 20.95 -11.48
C LYS A 48 -0.47 20.55 -12.67
N LEU A 49 0.68 19.92 -12.42
CA LEU A 49 1.60 19.49 -13.47
C LEU A 49 1.01 18.37 -14.33
N ALA A 50 0.14 17.54 -13.76
CA ALA A 50 -0.61 16.54 -14.51
C ALA A 50 -1.46 17.15 -15.65
N SER A 51 -1.90 18.41 -15.57
CA SER A 51 -2.68 19.04 -16.65
C SER A 51 -1.83 19.43 -17.86
N PHE A 52 -0.49 19.37 -17.76
CA PHE A 52 0.43 19.63 -18.88
C PHE A 52 0.80 18.36 -19.64
N VAL A 53 0.35 17.18 -19.19
CA VAL A 53 0.48 15.93 -19.95
C VAL A 53 -0.39 16.02 -21.20
N LEU A 54 0.24 16.04 -22.38
CA LEU A 54 -0.44 16.23 -23.66
C LEU A 54 -1.35 15.06 -24.04
N ASP A 55 -0.87 13.83 -23.87
CA ASP A 55 -1.60 12.60 -24.14
C ASP A 55 -1.62 11.70 -22.89
N PRO A 56 -2.68 11.75 -22.08
CA PRO A 56 -2.81 10.90 -20.89
C PRO A 56 -2.89 9.39 -21.18
N LEU A 57 -3.32 8.99 -22.38
CA LEU A 57 -3.41 7.56 -22.75
C LEU A 57 -2.02 7.02 -23.07
N ASP A 58 -1.26 7.75 -23.89
CA ASP A 58 0.14 7.42 -24.21
C ASP A 58 1.03 7.50 -22.95
N PHE A 59 0.85 8.53 -22.12
CA PHE A 59 1.54 8.62 -20.83
C PHE A 59 1.27 7.39 -19.96
N LYS A 60 0.01 6.94 -19.89
CA LYS A 60 -0.36 5.74 -19.14
C LYS A 60 0.27 4.48 -19.74
N GLN A 61 0.40 4.38 -21.05
CA GLN A 61 1.03 3.24 -21.71
C GLN A 61 2.53 3.16 -21.40
N ARG A 62 3.23 4.31 -21.36
CA ARG A 62 4.68 4.37 -21.12
C ARG A 62 5.06 4.33 -19.64
N HIS A 63 4.29 5.00 -18.78
CA HIS A 63 4.65 5.22 -17.38
C HIS A 63 3.68 4.57 -16.39
N GLY A 64 2.64 3.90 -16.88
CA GLY A 64 1.61 3.28 -16.05
C GLY A 64 0.59 4.27 -15.49
N LYS A 65 -0.15 3.82 -14.50
CA LYS A 65 -1.26 4.53 -13.83
C LYS A 65 -0.77 5.56 -12.80
N LEU A 66 0.39 6.19 -13.00
CA LEU A 66 0.95 7.18 -12.06
C LEU A 66 0.03 8.39 -11.82
N LEU A 67 -0.62 8.90 -12.86
CA LEU A 67 -1.63 9.97 -12.73
C LEU A 67 -2.79 9.58 -11.79
N SER A 68 -3.14 8.30 -11.78
CA SER A 68 -4.17 7.79 -10.88
C SER A 68 -3.71 7.84 -9.42
N ILE A 69 -2.41 7.65 -9.15
CA ILE A 69 -1.85 7.70 -7.79
C ILE A 69 -1.95 9.12 -7.23
N LEU A 70 -1.65 10.13 -8.04
CA LEU A 70 -1.75 11.54 -7.64
C LEU A 70 -3.19 11.97 -7.32
N SER A 71 -4.18 11.39 -8.01
CA SER A 71 -5.60 11.70 -7.86
C SER A 71 -6.30 10.88 -6.76
N ALA A 72 -5.59 10.02 -6.04
CA ALA A 72 -6.19 9.25 -4.95
C ALA A 72 -6.72 10.17 -3.85
N ASP A 73 -8.02 10.08 -3.57
CA ASP A 73 -8.65 10.70 -2.42
C ASP A 73 -8.58 9.74 -1.23
N VAL A 74 -7.53 9.90 -0.41
CA VAL A 74 -7.23 8.97 0.68
C VAL A 74 -8.10 9.29 1.88
N VAL A 75 -8.98 8.35 2.23
CA VAL A 75 -9.72 8.40 3.50
C VAL A 75 -8.87 7.76 4.60
N GLU A 76 -8.17 8.58 5.37
CA GLU A 76 -7.24 8.14 6.43
C GLU A 76 -7.89 7.20 7.45
N GLY A 77 -9.19 7.39 7.74
CA GLY A 77 -9.95 6.52 8.64
C GLY A 77 -9.95 5.05 8.22
N LEU A 78 -10.06 4.76 6.91
CA LEU A 78 -10.05 3.39 6.39
C LEU A 78 -8.68 2.73 6.57
N LEU A 79 -7.60 3.49 6.35
CA LEU A 79 -6.25 3.00 6.60
C LEU A 79 -5.99 2.78 8.08
N ASN A 80 -6.46 3.69 8.94
CA ASN A 80 -6.36 3.54 10.39
C ASN A 80 -7.01 2.23 10.87
N VAL A 81 -8.16 1.84 10.29
CA VAL A 81 -8.81 0.55 10.57
C VAL A 81 -7.95 -0.60 10.06
N LEU A 82 -7.53 -0.58 8.79
CA LEU A 82 -6.73 -1.64 8.18
C LEU A 82 -5.48 -1.98 9.01
N VAL A 83 -4.72 -0.99 9.42
CA VAL A 83 -3.44 -1.20 10.13
C VAL A 83 -3.60 -1.75 11.55
N GLN A 84 -4.80 -1.69 12.14
CA GLN A 84 -5.08 -2.39 13.41
C GLN A 84 -5.05 -3.92 13.24
N PHE A 85 -5.30 -4.41 12.02
CA PHE A 85 -5.30 -5.83 11.70
C PHE A 85 -3.96 -6.34 11.17
N TYR A 86 -2.94 -5.48 11.11
CA TYR A 86 -1.61 -5.90 10.69
C TYR A 86 -0.99 -6.88 11.70
N ASP A 87 -0.75 -8.10 11.23
CA ASP A 87 -0.12 -9.17 11.97
C ASP A 87 1.39 -9.18 11.64
N PRO A 88 2.27 -8.78 12.58
CA PRO A 88 3.70 -8.73 12.33
C PRO A 88 4.35 -10.11 12.21
N LEU A 89 3.71 -11.18 12.73
CA LEU A 89 4.23 -12.54 12.66
C LEU A 89 4.08 -13.10 11.24
N TYR A 90 2.89 -12.95 10.66
CA TYR A 90 2.59 -13.45 9.32
C TYR A 90 2.84 -12.42 8.21
N ARG A 91 3.11 -11.16 8.56
CA ARG A 91 3.30 -10.03 7.62
C ARG A 91 2.10 -9.92 6.66
N CYS A 92 0.91 -9.89 7.23
CA CYS A 92 -0.35 -9.76 6.52
C CYS A 92 -1.38 -9.00 7.37
N PHE A 93 -2.57 -8.77 6.82
CA PHE A 93 -3.70 -8.25 7.58
C PHE A 93 -4.63 -9.39 7.94
N THR A 94 -4.72 -9.73 9.23
CA THR A 94 -5.50 -10.87 9.73
C THR A 94 -6.85 -10.40 10.26
N PHE A 95 -7.92 -10.75 9.54
CA PHE A 95 -9.31 -10.61 9.98
C PHE A 95 -9.80 -11.93 10.59
N PRO A 96 -10.96 -11.95 11.29
CA PRO A 96 -11.46 -13.18 11.91
C PRO A 96 -11.62 -14.35 10.95
N ASP A 97 -12.06 -14.08 9.71
CA ASP A 97 -12.44 -15.12 8.75
C ASP A 97 -11.47 -15.27 7.57
N TYR A 98 -10.55 -14.31 7.36
CA TYR A 98 -9.63 -14.32 6.22
C TYR A 98 -8.39 -13.46 6.48
N GLN A 99 -7.39 -13.63 5.63
CA GLN A 99 -6.18 -12.81 5.62
C GLN A 99 -6.07 -12.08 4.30
N LEU A 100 -5.67 -10.81 4.34
CA LEU A 100 -5.28 -10.05 3.15
C LEU A 100 -3.77 -9.89 3.13
N VAL A 101 -3.18 -10.21 1.98
CA VAL A 101 -1.73 -10.14 1.77
C VAL A 101 -1.49 -9.28 0.53
N PRO A 102 -0.94 -8.06 0.67
CA PRO A 102 -0.46 -7.31 -0.48
C PRO A 102 0.58 -8.09 -1.28
N MET A 103 0.28 -8.33 -2.56
CA MET A 103 1.17 -9.07 -3.46
C MET A 103 1.83 -8.16 -4.51
N LEU A 104 2.92 -8.66 -5.08
CA LEU A 104 3.71 -7.93 -6.07
C LEU A 104 2.92 -7.66 -7.35
N GLU A 105 2.12 -8.64 -7.78
CA GLU A 105 1.24 -8.58 -8.94
C GLU A 105 0.12 -7.55 -8.76
N GLU A 106 -0.42 -7.42 -7.55
CA GLU A 106 -1.45 -6.42 -7.25
C GLU A 106 -0.88 -5.01 -7.30
N TYR A 107 0.31 -4.80 -6.70
CA TYR A 107 1.00 -3.51 -6.77
C TYR A 107 1.36 -3.14 -8.21
N ALA A 108 1.87 -4.10 -8.99
CA ALA A 108 2.12 -3.94 -10.42
C ALA A 108 0.85 -3.55 -11.17
N HIS A 109 -0.28 -4.22 -10.88
CA HIS A 109 -1.57 -3.93 -11.49
C HIS A 109 -2.09 -2.52 -11.14
N LEU A 110 -1.98 -2.12 -9.87
CA LEU A 110 -2.39 -0.80 -9.39
C LEU A 110 -1.56 0.32 -10.03
N LEU A 111 -0.26 0.09 -10.19
CA LEU A 111 0.66 1.00 -10.85
C LEU A 111 0.55 0.94 -12.38
N GLY A 112 0.01 -0.13 -12.96
CA GLY A 112 0.06 -0.37 -14.41
C GLY A 112 1.49 -0.51 -14.93
N ILE A 113 2.41 -0.99 -14.09
CA ILE A 113 3.83 -1.18 -14.42
C ILE A 113 4.17 -2.64 -14.15
N PRO A 114 4.74 -3.38 -15.12
CA PRO A 114 5.05 -4.79 -14.92
C PRO A 114 6.14 -4.98 -13.87
N VAL A 115 6.10 -6.14 -13.22
CA VAL A 115 7.21 -6.60 -12.38
C VAL A 115 8.42 -6.84 -13.27
N SER A 116 9.52 -6.14 -12.99
CA SER A 116 10.75 -6.25 -13.77
C SER A 116 11.64 -7.39 -13.25
N ASN A 117 12.33 -8.07 -14.16
CA ASN A 117 13.35 -9.08 -13.82
C ASN A 117 14.69 -8.45 -13.38
N LYS A 118 14.82 -7.12 -13.42
CA LYS A 118 16.00 -6.42 -12.91
C LYS A 118 16.14 -6.65 -11.40
N VAL A 119 17.36 -6.57 -10.87
CA VAL A 119 17.57 -6.65 -9.42
C VAL A 119 16.85 -5.48 -8.73
N PRO A 120 16.00 -5.73 -7.71
CA PRO A 120 15.35 -4.66 -6.94
C PRO A 120 16.37 -3.81 -6.17
N PHE A 121 15.94 -2.60 -5.80
CA PHE A 121 16.73 -1.72 -4.94
C PHE A 121 17.04 -2.37 -3.59
N SER A 122 18.33 -2.40 -3.24
CA SER A 122 18.87 -3.00 -2.01
C SER A 122 19.29 -1.96 -0.96
N GLY A 123 19.46 -0.70 -1.36
CA GLY A 123 20.02 0.35 -0.51
C GLY A 123 21.54 0.43 -0.53
N LEU A 124 22.21 -0.50 -1.23
CA LEU A 124 23.68 -0.59 -1.31
C LEU A 124 24.24 -0.07 -2.64
N GLU A 125 23.39 0.41 -3.54
CA GLU A 125 23.82 0.92 -4.83
C GLU A 125 24.75 2.14 -4.66
N GLU A 126 25.47 2.54 -5.70
CA GLU A 126 26.29 3.77 -5.70
C GLU A 126 25.48 5.03 -6.00
N ILE A 127 25.76 6.13 -5.30
CA ILE A 127 25.04 7.39 -5.52
C ILE A 127 25.24 7.80 -6.98
N PRO A 128 24.16 7.99 -7.76
CA PRO A 128 24.27 8.35 -9.16
C PRO A 128 25.03 9.67 -9.32
N ARG A 129 26.01 9.70 -10.23
CA ARG A 129 26.71 10.94 -10.59
C ARG A 129 25.74 11.86 -11.34
N SER A 130 25.92 13.17 -11.20
CA SER A 130 24.99 14.16 -11.74
C SER A 130 24.74 14.05 -13.26
N HIS A 131 25.73 13.61 -14.03
CA HIS A 131 25.55 13.43 -15.49
C HIS A 131 24.59 12.30 -15.85
N ILE A 132 24.52 11.23 -15.04
CA ILE A 132 23.57 10.11 -15.25
C ILE A 132 22.14 10.60 -15.03
N ILE A 133 21.93 11.45 -14.01
CA ILE A 133 20.63 12.04 -13.71
C ILE A 133 20.20 12.98 -14.84
N VAL A 134 21.12 13.84 -15.32
CA VAL A 134 20.85 14.75 -16.45
C VAL A 134 20.45 14.00 -17.71
N GLU A 135 21.18 12.93 -18.03
CA GLU A 135 20.89 12.09 -19.19
C GLU A 135 19.51 11.43 -19.08
N ALA A 136 19.19 10.87 -17.91
CA ALA A 136 17.90 10.23 -17.65
C ALA A 136 16.70 11.21 -17.69
N LEU A 137 16.93 12.48 -17.39
CA LEU A 137 15.89 13.52 -17.39
C LEU A 137 15.88 14.36 -18.68
N HIS A 138 16.71 14.03 -19.67
CA HIS A 138 16.88 14.80 -20.90
C HIS A 138 17.19 16.29 -20.66
N LEU A 139 17.91 16.60 -19.58
CA LEU A 139 18.32 17.95 -19.19
C LEU A 139 19.65 18.34 -19.86
N LYS A 140 19.98 19.63 -19.86
CA LYS A 140 21.32 20.12 -20.18
C LYS A 140 22.17 20.19 -18.91
N LYS A 141 23.48 19.97 -19.03
CA LYS A 141 24.43 19.83 -17.91
C LYS A 141 24.46 21.02 -16.92
N TYR A 142 24.04 22.22 -17.34
CA TYR A 142 24.00 23.42 -16.51
C TYR A 142 22.67 23.64 -15.77
N GLU A 143 21.66 22.81 -16.01
CA GLU A 143 20.32 22.95 -15.41
C GLU A 143 20.21 22.25 -14.05
N ILE A 144 21.27 21.59 -13.59
CA ILE A 144 21.31 20.90 -12.30
C ILE A 144 21.39 21.91 -11.15
N GLN A 145 20.24 22.40 -10.68
CA GLN A 145 20.18 23.14 -9.42
C GLN A 145 20.05 22.14 -8.26
N ALA A 146 20.75 22.42 -7.15
CA ALA A 146 20.94 21.49 -6.03
C ALA A 146 19.67 21.12 -5.22
N HIS A 147 18.48 21.45 -5.72
CA HIS A 147 17.20 21.10 -5.12
C HIS A 147 16.17 20.81 -6.22
N TRP A 148 15.77 19.55 -6.36
CA TRP A 148 14.84 19.04 -7.36
C TRP A 148 13.43 19.13 -6.79
N GLU A 149 13.00 20.37 -6.55
CA GLU A 149 11.64 20.68 -6.16
C GLU A 149 10.72 20.65 -7.39
N ALA A 150 9.40 20.70 -7.17
CA ALA A 150 8.41 20.84 -8.24
C ALA A 150 8.51 22.17 -9.03
N THR A 151 9.56 22.97 -8.85
CA THR A 151 9.91 24.16 -9.64
C THR A 151 10.87 23.84 -10.79
N ALA A 152 11.47 22.63 -10.81
CA ALA A 152 12.36 22.14 -11.87
C ALA A 152 11.70 22.08 -13.27
N PHE A 153 10.36 22.16 -13.36
CA PHE A 153 9.62 22.19 -14.64
C PHE A 153 9.97 23.38 -15.53
N SER A 154 10.42 24.50 -14.94
CA SER A 154 10.86 25.66 -15.71
C SER A 154 12.06 25.38 -16.64
N GLN A 155 12.70 24.22 -16.47
CA GLN A 155 13.89 23.79 -17.20
C GLN A 155 13.58 22.83 -18.35
N ALA A 156 12.32 22.40 -18.53
CA ALA A 156 11.96 21.46 -19.59
C ALA A 156 12.04 22.13 -20.99
N GLY A 157 13.00 21.69 -21.81
CA GLY A 157 13.19 22.17 -23.18
C GLY A 157 12.38 21.42 -24.25
N SER A 158 11.71 20.32 -23.89
CA SER A 158 10.90 19.49 -24.79
C SER A 158 9.78 18.75 -24.03
N VAL A 159 8.84 18.14 -24.75
CA VAL A 159 7.79 17.29 -24.17
C VAL A 159 8.40 16.09 -23.46
N ASP A 160 9.37 15.43 -24.08
CA ASP A 160 10.04 14.26 -23.48
C ASP A 160 10.79 14.63 -22.19
N ALA A 161 11.46 15.78 -22.18
CA ALA A 161 12.14 16.27 -20.98
C ALA A 161 11.13 16.62 -19.88
N PHE A 162 10.01 17.27 -20.23
CA PHE A 162 8.93 17.55 -19.30
C PHE A 162 8.42 16.25 -18.66
N GLU A 163 8.10 15.24 -19.46
CA GLU A 163 7.56 13.99 -18.95
C GLU A 163 8.57 13.22 -18.10
N ALA A 164 9.85 13.18 -18.50
CA ALA A 164 10.91 12.54 -17.71
C ALA A 164 11.04 13.21 -16.33
N ILE A 165 11.07 14.54 -16.28
CA ILE A 165 11.09 15.31 -15.02
C ILE A 165 9.83 15.07 -14.21
N PHE A 166 8.65 15.05 -14.86
CA PHE A 166 7.38 14.86 -14.19
C PHE A 166 7.29 13.48 -13.52
N VAL A 167 7.63 12.41 -14.25
CA VAL A 167 7.65 11.05 -13.73
C VAL A 167 8.66 10.93 -12.59
N PHE A 168 9.87 11.50 -12.75
CA PHE A 168 10.88 11.54 -11.70
C PHE A 168 10.36 12.20 -10.41
N LEU A 169 9.64 13.32 -10.53
CA LEU A 169 9.05 14.00 -9.38
C LEU A 169 7.91 13.19 -8.75
N ILE A 170 7.10 12.46 -9.53
CA ILE A 170 6.10 11.53 -8.97
C ILE A 170 6.80 10.45 -8.13
N TYR A 171 7.92 9.90 -8.61
CA TYR A 171 8.69 8.91 -7.85
C TYR A 171 9.20 9.48 -6.53
N GLY A 172 9.82 10.65 -6.57
CA GLY A 172 10.41 11.26 -5.38
C GLY A 172 9.40 11.82 -4.38
N LEU A 173 8.35 12.47 -4.86
CA LEU A 173 7.44 13.26 -4.03
C LEU A 173 6.13 12.54 -3.70
N ALA A 174 5.77 11.48 -4.42
CA ALA A 174 4.55 10.71 -4.14
C ALA A 174 4.81 9.23 -3.81
N LEU A 175 5.70 8.54 -4.54
CA LEU A 175 5.95 7.12 -4.33
C LEU A 175 6.90 6.86 -3.16
N PHE A 176 8.00 7.61 -3.09
CA PHE A 176 9.06 7.46 -2.10
C PHE A 176 9.30 8.76 -1.31
N ALA A 177 8.20 9.44 -0.96
CA ALA A 177 8.24 10.70 -0.25
C ALA A 177 8.87 10.54 1.15
N ASN A 178 10.06 11.11 1.31
CA ASN A 178 10.78 11.09 2.59
C ASN A 178 10.78 12.46 3.27
N ILE A 179 11.18 13.50 2.53
CA ILE A 179 11.21 14.89 2.99
C ILE A 179 10.25 15.70 2.10
N ASP A 180 9.40 16.51 2.72
CA ASP A 180 8.36 17.23 1.99
C ASP A 180 9.00 18.19 0.98
N GLY A 181 8.57 18.09 -0.28
CA GLY A 181 9.07 18.91 -1.38
C GLY A 181 10.39 18.46 -2.02
N PHE A 182 11.07 17.44 -1.48
CA PHE A 182 12.39 17.01 -1.98
C PHE A 182 12.42 15.56 -2.44
N VAL A 183 13.12 15.33 -3.55
CA VAL A 183 13.41 13.98 -4.05
C VAL A 183 14.61 13.39 -3.30
N ASP A 184 14.36 12.33 -2.51
CA ASP A 184 15.39 11.60 -1.78
C ASP A 184 16.37 10.87 -2.71
N VAL A 185 17.64 10.76 -2.32
CA VAL A 185 18.66 10.06 -3.12
C VAL A 185 18.27 8.60 -3.41
N ASN A 186 17.56 7.94 -2.50
CA ASN A 186 17.04 6.59 -2.71
C ASN A 186 15.94 6.57 -3.77
N ALA A 187 15.06 7.58 -3.80
CA ALA A 187 14.08 7.71 -4.87
C ALA A 187 14.74 7.89 -6.24
N ILE A 188 15.84 8.65 -6.33
CA ILE A 188 16.64 8.79 -7.56
C ILE A 188 17.19 7.43 -8.00
N ARG A 189 17.78 6.68 -7.08
CA ARG A 189 18.34 5.35 -7.37
C ARG A 189 17.27 4.38 -7.84
N ILE A 190 16.14 4.33 -7.14
CA ILE A 190 15.00 3.46 -7.48
C ILE A 190 14.45 3.81 -8.87
N PHE A 191 14.32 5.10 -9.18
CA PHE A 191 13.91 5.59 -10.50
C PHE A 191 14.86 5.08 -11.60
N LEU A 192 16.17 5.22 -11.41
CA LEU A 192 17.17 4.79 -12.40
C LEU A 192 17.25 3.26 -12.57
N ILE A 193 17.04 2.48 -11.50
CA ILE A 193 16.98 1.01 -11.59
C ILE A 193 15.78 0.59 -12.45
N GLY A 194 14.63 1.24 -12.26
CA GLY A 194 13.40 0.94 -12.97
C GLY A 194 12.74 -0.37 -12.51
N ASN A 195 13.03 -0.84 -11.30
CA ASN A 195 12.33 -1.95 -10.64
C ASN A 195 11.83 -1.56 -9.25
N HIS A 196 10.81 -0.69 -9.23
CA HIS A 196 10.32 -0.02 -8.03
C HIS A 196 9.14 -0.75 -7.35
N VAL A 197 8.43 -1.63 -8.06
CA VAL A 197 7.28 -2.36 -7.50
C VAL A 197 7.68 -3.17 -6.24
N PRO A 198 8.78 -3.95 -6.25
CA PRO A 198 9.21 -4.67 -5.04
C PRO A 198 9.59 -3.71 -3.91
N THR A 199 10.20 -2.57 -4.22
CA THR A 199 10.62 -1.57 -3.23
C THR A 199 9.42 -0.90 -2.58
N LEU A 200 8.38 -0.54 -3.34
CA LEU A 200 7.13 0.03 -2.81
C LEU A 200 6.43 -0.95 -1.85
N LEU A 201 6.37 -2.22 -2.24
CA LEU A 201 5.77 -3.26 -1.41
C LEU A 201 6.61 -3.50 -0.15
N GLY A 202 7.93 -3.57 -0.29
CA GLY A 202 8.87 -3.71 0.81
C GLY A 202 8.81 -2.55 1.81
N ASP A 203 8.74 -1.31 1.32
CA ASP A 203 8.65 -0.11 2.15
C ASP A 203 7.35 -0.10 2.97
N MET A 204 6.23 -0.52 2.37
CA MET A 204 4.96 -0.71 3.09
C MET A 204 5.09 -1.72 4.23
N TYR A 205 5.60 -2.94 3.95
CA TYR A 205 5.77 -3.97 4.98
C TYR A 205 6.74 -3.55 6.08
N PHE A 206 7.87 -2.94 5.69
CA PHE A 206 8.86 -2.45 6.64
C PHE A 206 8.27 -1.39 7.57
N SER A 207 7.55 -0.42 7.01
CA SER A 207 6.92 0.66 7.76
C SER A 207 5.86 0.15 8.73
N LEU A 208 4.98 -0.75 8.29
CA LEU A 208 3.97 -1.37 9.15
C LEU A 208 4.60 -2.20 10.26
N LEU A 209 5.60 -3.04 9.96
CA LEU A 209 6.31 -3.85 10.95
C LEU A 209 6.99 -2.97 12.01
N LEU A 210 7.68 -1.92 11.57
CA LEU A 210 8.36 -1.00 12.46
C LEU A 210 7.39 -0.25 13.37
N ARG A 211 6.24 0.23 12.86
CA ARG A 211 5.26 0.92 13.69
C ARG A 211 4.47 -0.03 14.59
N ASN A 212 4.17 -1.23 14.11
CA ASN A 212 3.51 -2.25 14.93
C ASN A 212 4.36 -2.62 16.15
N SER A 213 5.67 -2.85 15.95
CA SER A 213 6.63 -3.16 17.04
C SER A 213 6.83 -2.01 18.03
N LYS A 214 6.70 -0.75 17.57
CA LYS A 214 6.75 0.45 18.42
C LYS A 214 5.40 0.80 19.09
N GLY A 215 4.34 0.04 18.82
CA GLY A 215 3.02 0.28 19.39
C GLY A 215 2.25 1.46 18.77
N GLY A 216 2.65 1.95 17.59
CA GLY A 216 2.01 3.07 16.90
C GLY A 216 2.97 4.01 16.19
N GLY A 217 2.46 5.22 15.89
CA GLY A 217 3.18 6.32 15.25
C GLY A 217 2.98 6.42 13.74
N THR A 218 3.80 7.26 13.10
CA THR A 218 3.66 7.59 11.69
C THR A 218 4.15 6.45 10.79
N ILE A 219 3.25 5.93 9.96
CA ILE A 219 3.55 5.03 8.85
C ILE A 219 4.02 5.90 7.67
N VAL A 220 5.20 5.57 7.18
CA VAL A 220 5.86 6.20 6.03
C VAL A 220 5.97 5.15 4.94
N CYS A 221 5.11 5.23 3.94
CA CYS A 221 5.14 4.46 2.69
C CYS A 221 4.26 5.18 1.67
N CYS A 222 4.10 4.64 0.46
CA CYS A 222 3.16 5.21 -0.52
C CYS A 222 1.69 4.97 -0.11
N ILE A 223 1.15 5.90 0.67
CA ILE A 223 -0.22 5.86 1.20
C ILE A 223 -1.29 5.73 0.12
N PRO A 224 -1.23 6.47 -1.01
CA PRO A 224 -2.19 6.31 -2.10
C PRO A 224 -2.28 4.88 -2.65
N ILE A 225 -1.15 4.15 -2.73
CA ILE A 225 -1.14 2.77 -3.24
C ILE A 225 -1.75 1.83 -2.22
N LEU A 226 -1.36 1.93 -0.95
CA LEU A 226 -1.94 1.11 0.12
C LEU A 226 -3.45 1.31 0.22
N TYR A 227 -3.90 2.57 0.11
CA TYR A 227 -5.32 2.91 0.09
C TYR A 227 -6.03 2.25 -1.09
N LYS A 228 -5.54 2.43 -2.32
CA LYS A 228 -6.16 1.82 -3.50
C LYS A 228 -6.20 0.30 -3.44
N TRP A 229 -5.12 -0.31 -2.96
CA TRP A 229 -5.08 -1.74 -2.72
C TRP A 229 -6.21 -2.15 -1.77
N PHE A 230 -6.31 -1.50 -0.62
CA PHE A 230 -7.34 -1.84 0.36
C PHE A 230 -8.77 -1.68 -0.19
N ILE A 231 -9.06 -0.55 -0.84
CA ILE A 231 -10.38 -0.31 -1.45
C ILE A 231 -10.71 -1.35 -2.52
N SER A 232 -9.73 -1.85 -3.27
CA SER A 232 -9.96 -2.87 -4.31
C SER A 232 -10.46 -4.21 -3.74
N HIS A 233 -10.24 -4.45 -2.44
CA HIS A 233 -10.71 -5.63 -1.71
C HIS A 233 -12.04 -5.40 -0.99
N LEU A 234 -12.54 -4.17 -0.94
CA LEU A 234 -13.83 -3.88 -0.32
C LEU A 234 -14.99 -4.17 -1.27
N PRO A 235 -16.14 -4.65 -0.75
CA PRO A 235 -17.35 -4.84 -1.54
C PRO A 235 -17.75 -3.55 -2.25
N GLN A 236 -17.96 -3.64 -3.57
CA GLN A 236 -18.41 -2.51 -4.40
C GLN A 236 -19.94 -2.44 -4.52
N THR A 237 -20.66 -3.14 -3.64
CA THR A 237 -22.13 -3.19 -3.70
C THR A 237 -22.74 -1.87 -3.19
N PRO A 238 -23.85 -1.39 -3.77
CA PRO A 238 -24.45 -0.10 -3.40
C PRO A 238 -24.70 0.08 -1.89
N ALA A 239 -25.03 -1.02 -1.20
CA ALA A 239 -25.26 -1.05 0.25
C ALA A 239 -24.04 -0.63 1.10
N PHE A 240 -22.83 -0.63 0.55
CA PHE A 240 -21.59 -0.27 1.24
C PHE A 240 -20.92 0.99 0.64
N VAL A 241 -21.48 1.56 -0.43
CA VAL A 241 -20.90 2.71 -1.15
C VAL A 241 -21.66 4.02 -0.86
N GLU A 242 -22.94 3.94 -0.47
CA GLU A 242 -23.76 5.13 -0.19
C GLU A 242 -23.87 5.43 1.32
N ASN A 243 -23.08 6.40 1.76
CA ASN A 243 -23.51 7.41 2.73
C ASN A 243 -23.03 8.76 2.18
N LYS A 244 -23.81 9.32 1.26
CA LYS A 244 -23.67 10.73 0.84
C LYS A 244 -24.33 11.63 1.87
#